data_AF-A0A1B7HG68-F1
#
_entry.id   AF-A0A1B7HG68-F1
#
_cell.length_a   1.000
_cell.length_b   1.000
_cell.length_c   1.000
_cell.angle_alpha   90.00
_cell.angle_beta   90.00
_cell.angle_gamma   90.00
#
_symmetry.space_group_name_H-M   'P 1'
#
loop_
_entity.id
_entity.type
_entity.pdbx_description
1 polymer ?
#
loop_
_entity_poly.entity_id
_entity_poly.type
_entity_poly.pdbx_seq_one_letter_code
_entity_poly.pdbx_strand_id
1 'polypeptide(L)'
;MKYVFIEKHRAEFSVKAMCRVLRVARSGWYAWRLRRHQITPRQQFRLVCDAAVRQAFTEAKQRYGAPRLADELPEYNVKTIAASLRRQGLRAKAARKFSPVSYREHGLPVYDNLLKQDFYAGAPNQKWAGDIVSIPVIRTIHF
;
A
#
# COMPACT_ATOMS: atom_id res chain seq x y z
N MET A 1 -30.63 14.56 3.29
CA MET A 1 -31.10 13.16 3.30
C MET A 1 -32.55 13.07 3.81
N LYS A 2 -33.56 13.11 2.93
CA LYS A 2 -34.98 13.17 3.33
C LYS A 2 -35.50 11.89 4.02
N TYR A 3 -35.09 10.71 3.54
CA TYR A 3 -35.52 9.44 4.12
C TYR A 3 -34.89 9.12 5.48
N VAL A 4 -33.66 9.57 5.72
CA VAL A 4 -32.98 9.45 7.03
C VAL A 4 -33.73 10.26 8.09
N PHE A 5 -34.18 11.47 7.74
CA PHE A 5 -35.00 12.31 8.62
C PHE A 5 -36.33 11.62 8.96
N ILE A 6 -37.04 11.09 7.95
CA ILE A 6 -38.30 10.37 8.16
C ILE A 6 -38.10 9.17 9.08
N GLU A 7 -37.02 8.40 8.93
CA GLU A 7 -36.76 7.27 9.83
C GLU A 7 -36.52 7.72 11.27
N LYS A 8 -35.71 8.76 11.47
CA LYS A 8 -35.32 9.24 12.80
C LYS A 8 -36.53 9.72 13.62
N HIS A 9 -37.49 10.36 12.97
CA HIS A 9 -38.67 10.95 13.63
C HIS A 9 -39.97 10.15 13.41
N ARG A 10 -39.88 8.89 12.96
CA ARG A 10 -41.06 8.04 12.70
C ARG A 10 -41.90 7.72 13.95
N ALA A 11 -41.30 7.84 15.13
CA ALA A 11 -41.97 7.61 16.41
C ALA A 11 -42.72 8.86 16.90
N GLU A 12 -42.33 10.04 16.42
CA GLU A 12 -42.91 11.33 16.82
C GLU A 12 -43.97 11.82 15.83
N PHE A 13 -43.78 11.54 14.53
CA PHE A 13 -44.68 12.01 13.47
C PHE A 13 -45.09 10.88 12.53
N SER A 14 -46.29 11.01 11.95
CA SER A 14 -46.74 10.03 10.94
C SER A 14 -45.88 10.11 9.67
N VAL A 15 -45.45 8.95 9.18
CA VAL A 15 -44.70 8.82 7.91
C VAL A 15 -45.47 9.45 6.75
N LYS A 16 -46.80 9.33 6.72
CA LYS A 16 -47.66 9.95 5.69
C LYS A 16 -47.55 11.47 5.69
N ALA A 17 -47.60 12.11 6.86
CA ALA A 17 -47.46 13.56 6.99
C ALA A 17 -46.07 14.02 6.58
N MET A 18 -45.01 13.36 7.08
CA MET A 18 -43.64 13.70 6.72
C MET A 18 -43.36 13.53 5.21
N CYS A 19 -43.86 12.46 4.58
CA CYS A 19 -43.73 12.26 3.13
C CYS A 19 -44.40 13.40 2.34
N ARG A 20 -45.58 13.87 2.79
CA ARG A 20 -46.29 14.98 2.16
C ARG A 20 -45.51 16.30 2.29
N VAL A 21 -45.05 16.63 3.50
CA VAL A 21 -44.28 17.85 3.79
C VAL A 21 -42.97 17.88 3.01
N LEU A 22 -42.23 16.77 3.00
CA LEU A 22 -40.93 16.67 2.33
C LEU A 22 -41.02 16.46 0.81
N ARG A 23 -42.24 16.35 0.27
CA ARG A 23 -42.56 16.08 -1.13
C ARG A 23 -41.82 14.84 -1.65
N VAL A 24 -41.97 13.72 -0.95
CA VAL A 24 -41.40 12.41 -1.35
C VAL A 24 -42.48 11.33 -1.37
N ALA A 25 -42.32 10.35 -2.26
CA ALA A 25 -43.22 9.21 -2.32
C ALA A 25 -43.06 8.31 -1.10
N ARG A 26 -44.19 7.85 -0.54
CA ARG A 26 -44.21 6.92 0.60
C ARG A 26 -43.58 5.57 0.23
N SER A 27 -43.82 5.08 -0.99
CA SER A 27 -43.16 3.88 -1.54
C SER A 27 -41.65 4.02 -1.60
N GLY A 28 -41.13 5.21 -1.90
CA GLY A 28 -39.71 5.52 -1.90
C GLY A 28 -39.06 5.34 -0.53
N TRP A 29 -39.75 5.74 0.55
CA TRP A 29 -39.27 5.52 1.91
C TRP A 29 -39.19 4.03 2.27
N TYR A 30 -40.23 3.25 1.97
CA TYR A 30 -40.20 1.80 2.22
C TYR A 30 -39.11 1.09 1.42
N ALA A 31 -38.96 1.43 0.13
CA ALA A 31 -37.91 0.88 -0.72
C ALA A 31 -36.50 1.29 -0.26
N TRP A 32 -36.34 2.51 0.26
CA TRP A 32 -35.10 2.94 0.89
C TRP A 32 -34.84 2.18 2.19
N ARG A 33 -35.86 2.00 3.03
CA ARG A 33 -35.76 1.28 4.30
C ARG A 33 -35.37 -0.18 4.11
N LEU A 34 -35.86 -0.82 3.04
CA LEU A 34 -35.47 -2.19 2.69
C LEU A 34 -34.00 -2.25 2.23
N ARG A 35 -33.60 -1.32 1.35
CA ARG A 35 -32.25 -1.31 0.75
C ARG A 35 -31.16 -0.83 1.70
N ARG A 36 -31.47 0.00 2.71
CA ARG A 36 -30.44 0.60 3.58
C ARG A 36 -29.66 -0.43 4.41
N HIS A 37 -30.25 -1.60 4.63
CA HIS A 37 -29.64 -2.72 5.36
C HIS A 37 -28.92 -3.71 4.44
N GLN A 38 -29.06 -3.54 3.12
CA GLN A 38 -28.41 -4.41 2.14
C GLN A 38 -27.05 -3.85 1.74
N ILE A 39 -26.06 -4.74 1.63
CA ILE A 39 -24.75 -4.40 1.10
C ILE A 39 -24.93 -4.11 -0.40
N THR A 40 -24.55 -2.91 -0.82
CA THR A 40 -24.55 -2.57 -2.24
C THR A 40 -23.44 -3.34 -2.97
N PRO A 41 -23.58 -3.66 -4.27
CA PRO A 41 -22.54 -4.33 -5.04
C PRO A 41 -21.18 -3.61 -4.96
N ARG A 42 -21.19 -2.28 -4.90
CA ARG A 42 -19.99 -1.46 -4.71
C ARG A 42 -19.35 -1.65 -3.34
N GLN A 43 -20.14 -1.81 -2.27
CA GLN A 43 -19.61 -2.13 -0.95
C GLN A 43 -19.05 -3.55 -0.90
N GLN A 44 -19.73 -4.50 -1.53
CA GLN A 44 -19.24 -5.88 -1.63
C GLN A 44 -17.91 -5.96 -2.39
N PHE A 45 -17.81 -5.31 -3.55
CA PHE A 45 -16.56 -5.18 -4.30
C PHE A 45 -15.44 -4.58 -3.43
N ARG A 46 -15.75 -3.52 -2.67
CA ARG A 46 -14.77 -2.91 -1.76
C ARG A 46 -14.31 -3.87 -0.68
N LEU A 47 -15.22 -4.65 -0.09
CA LEU A 47 -14.85 -5.63 0.94
C LEU A 47 -13.91 -6.71 0.38
N VAL A 48 -14.22 -7.23 -0.82
CA VAL A 48 -13.39 -8.24 -1.49
C VAL A 48 -12.01 -7.67 -1.83
N CYS A 49 -11.97 -6.48 -2.45
CA CYS A 49 -10.71 -5.80 -2.78
C CYS A 49 -9.90 -5.45 -1.53
N ASP A 50 -10.54 -4.97 -0.47
CA ASP A 50 -9.87 -4.61 0.78
C ASP A 50 -9.24 -5.85 1.44
N ALA A 51 -9.91 -7.01 1.39
CA ALA A 51 -9.38 -8.29 1.86
C ALA A 51 -8.17 -8.76 1.04
N ALA A 52 -8.28 -8.77 -0.30
CA ALA A 52 -7.18 -9.17 -1.19
C ALA A 52 -5.94 -8.30 -1.01
N VAL A 53 -6.12 -6.97 -0.96
CA VAL A 53 -5.02 -6.02 -0.73
C VAL A 53 -4.35 -6.23 0.62
N ARG A 54 -5.13 -6.51 1.68
CA ARG A 54 -4.57 -6.76 3.02
C ARG A 54 -3.73 -8.03 3.06
N GLN A 55 -4.20 -9.08 2.40
CA GLN A 55 -3.47 -10.35 2.31
C GLN A 55 -2.14 -10.14 1.59
N ALA A 56 -2.16 -9.62 0.35
CA ALA A 56 -0.96 -9.37 -0.43
C ALA A 56 0.02 -8.42 0.29
N PHE A 57 -0.49 -7.39 0.97
CA PHE A 57 0.34 -6.47 1.77
C PHE A 57 1.04 -7.18 2.94
N THR A 58 0.37 -8.14 3.57
CA THR A 58 0.91 -8.91 4.70
C THR A 58 1.97 -9.91 4.22
N GLU A 59 1.69 -10.62 3.12
CA GLU A 59 2.63 -11.54 2.46
C GLU A 59 3.91 -10.81 2.02
N ALA A 60 3.76 -9.59 1.49
CA ALA A 60 4.87 -8.69 1.15
C ALA A 60 5.62 -8.10 2.36
N LYS A 61 5.35 -8.58 3.58
CA LYS A 61 5.94 -8.11 4.85
C LYS A 61 5.78 -6.60 5.03
N GLN A 62 4.68 -6.04 4.53
CA GLN A 62 4.35 -4.61 4.58
C GLN A 62 5.34 -3.71 3.82
N ARG A 63 6.15 -4.26 2.90
CA ARG A 63 7.14 -3.49 2.14
C ARG A 63 6.58 -2.89 0.85
N TYR A 64 5.52 -3.47 0.31
CA TYR A 64 4.98 -3.08 -0.99
C TYR A 64 3.97 -1.95 -0.86
N GLY A 65 4.15 -0.93 -1.69
CA GLY A 65 3.16 0.12 -1.90
C GLY A 65 2.19 -0.24 -3.02
N ALA A 66 1.28 0.69 -3.34
CA ALA A 66 0.24 0.48 -4.36
C ALA A 66 0.75 0.03 -5.74
N PRO A 67 1.90 0.52 -6.28
CA PRO A 67 2.39 0.05 -7.58
C PRO A 67 2.76 -1.44 -7.57
N ARG A 68 3.60 -1.87 -6.63
CA ARG A 68 4.03 -3.28 -6.53
C ARG A 68 2.87 -4.21 -6.19
N LEU A 69 1.92 -3.76 -5.38
CA LEU A 69 0.71 -4.53 -5.11
C LEU A 69 -0.21 -4.67 -6.33
N ALA A 70 -0.14 -3.75 -7.29
CA ALA A 70 -0.90 -3.86 -8.54
C ALA A 70 -0.29 -4.89 -9.50
N ASP A 71 1.03 -5.09 -9.43
CA ASP A 71 1.71 -6.15 -10.18
C ASP A 71 1.31 -7.53 -9.65
N GLU A 72 1.15 -7.67 -8.32
CA GLU A 72 0.72 -8.93 -7.66
C GLU A 72 -0.80 -9.19 -7.79
N LEU A 73 -1.60 -8.13 -7.96
CA LEU A 73 -3.07 -8.19 -8.05
C LEU A 73 -3.55 -7.54 -9.36
N PRO A 74 -3.33 -8.19 -10.52
CA PRO A 74 -3.61 -7.60 -11.83
C PRO A 74 -5.10 -7.33 -12.06
N GLU A 75 -6.01 -7.97 -11.30
CA GLU A 75 -7.44 -7.68 -11.35
C GLU A 75 -7.82 -6.28 -10.83
N TYR A 76 -6.95 -5.60 -10.08
CA TYR A 76 -7.22 -4.28 -9.53
C TYR A 76 -6.24 -3.23 -10.05
N ASN A 77 -6.77 -2.09 -10.51
CA ASN A 77 -5.90 -0.98 -10.89
C ASN A 77 -5.19 -0.35 -9.67
N VAL A 78 -4.03 0.28 -9.92
CA VAL A 78 -3.21 0.95 -8.90
C VAL A 78 -4.01 1.95 -8.06
N LYS A 79 -4.95 2.68 -8.66
CA LYS A 79 -5.79 3.67 -7.97
C LYS A 79 -6.74 3.02 -6.94
N THR A 80 -7.28 1.86 -7.28
CA THR A 80 -8.20 1.08 -6.43
C THR A 80 -7.45 0.52 -5.24
N ILE A 81 -6.25 -0.03 -5.48
CA ILE A 81 -5.35 -0.51 -4.43
C ILE A 81 -4.90 0.64 -3.53
N ALA A 82 -4.49 1.78 -4.08
CA ALA A 82 -4.12 2.95 -3.30
C ALA A 82 -5.28 3.47 -2.43
N ALA A 83 -6.50 3.46 -2.96
CA ALA A 83 -7.69 3.83 -2.21
C ALA A 83 -8.00 2.80 -1.10
N SER A 84 -7.80 1.51 -1.36
CA SER A 84 -7.92 0.43 -0.36
C SER A 84 -6.91 0.60 0.77
N LEU A 85 -5.61 0.77 0.46
CA LEU A 85 -4.56 1.02 1.45
C LEU A 85 -4.89 2.22 2.35
N ARG A 86 -5.36 3.33 1.76
CA ARG A 86 -5.78 4.53 2.51
C ARG A 86 -6.96 4.25 3.43
N ARG A 87 -8.00 3.57 2.95
CA ARG A 87 -9.18 3.22 3.77
C ARG A 87 -8.82 2.33 4.96
N GLN A 88 -7.86 1.43 4.76
CA GLN A 88 -7.42 0.48 5.77
C GLN A 88 -6.30 1.00 6.68
N GLY A 89 -5.76 2.20 6.41
CA GLY A 89 -4.63 2.75 7.16
C GLY A 89 -3.31 2.00 6.93
N LEU A 90 -3.20 1.21 5.86
CA LEU A 90 -2.02 0.42 5.55
C LEU A 90 -0.98 1.31 4.84
N ARG A 91 0.23 1.38 5.41
CA ARG A 91 1.35 2.16 4.85
C ARG A 91 2.56 1.26 4.73
N ALA A 92 3.17 1.26 3.55
CA ALA A 92 4.39 0.51 3.30
C ALA A 92 5.50 0.97 4.26
N LYS A 93 6.23 0.02 4.83
CA LYS A 93 7.42 0.30 5.63
C LYS A 93 8.46 0.94 4.74
N ALA A 94 8.99 2.09 5.17
CA ALA A 94 10.18 2.66 4.55
C ALA A 94 11.32 1.64 4.65
N ALA A 95 12.10 1.51 3.57
CA ALA A 95 13.35 0.76 3.64
C ALA A 95 14.21 1.37 4.75
N ARG A 96 14.73 0.53 5.64
CA ARG A 96 15.68 0.98 6.66
C ARG A 96 16.87 1.61 5.92
N LYS A 97 17.30 2.79 6.36
CA LYS A 97 18.50 3.44 5.81
C LYS A 97 19.62 2.41 5.81
N PHE A 98 20.28 2.24 4.67
CA PHE A 98 21.40 1.32 4.55
C PHE A 98 22.43 1.66 5.62
N SER A 99 22.68 0.71 6.51
CA SER A 99 23.80 0.77 7.44
C SER A 99 24.85 -0.17 6.87
N PRO A 100 26.11 0.28 6.68
CA PRO A 100 27.19 -0.63 6.37
C PRO A 100 27.14 -1.78 7.37
N VAL A 101 27.20 -3.01 6.87
CA VAL A 101 27.31 -4.18 7.73
C VAL A 101 28.58 -3.97 8.55
N SER A 102 28.44 -3.77 9.86
CA SER A 102 29.59 -3.76 10.76
C SER A 102 30.33 -5.06 10.54
N TYR A 103 31.60 -4.97 10.18
CA TYR A 103 32.49 -6.11 10.02
C TYR A 103 32.22 -7.13 11.12
N ARG A 104 31.74 -8.32 10.74
CA ARG A 104 31.62 -9.43 11.69
C ARG A 104 32.96 -10.14 11.67
N GLU A 105 33.52 -10.37 12.86
CA GLU A 105 34.65 -11.28 13.02
C GLU A 105 34.23 -12.65 12.49
N HIS A 106 34.68 -12.92 11.27
CA HIS A 106 34.62 -14.22 10.65
C HIS A 106 36.00 -14.79 10.98
N GLY A 107 36.08 -15.88 11.74
CA GLY A 107 37.34 -16.44 12.29
C GLY A 107 38.33 -16.99 11.24
N LEU A 108 38.32 -16.41 10.03
CA LEU A 108 39.29 -16.58 8.97
C LEU A 108 40.48 -15.64 9.24
N PRO A 109 41.69 -16.00 8.79
CA PRO A 109 42.86 -15.13 8.88
C PRO A 109 42.59 -13.85 8.08
N VAL A 110 42.65 -12.72 8.79
CA VAL A 110 42.46 -11.38 8.22
C VAL A 110 43.82 -10.72 8.23
N TYR A 111 44.28 -10.30 7.07
CA TYR A 111 45.53 -9.56 6.95
C TYR A 111 45.35 -8.14 7.47
N ASP A 112 46.38 -7.63 8.14
CA ASP A 112 46.37 -6.25 8.65
C ASP A 112 46.14 -5.26 7.51
N ASN A 113 45.24 -4.30 7.73
CA ASN A 113 45.06 -3.18 6.81
C ASN A 113 46.27 -2.24 6.93
N LEU A 114 47.32 -2.52 6.15
CA LEU A 114 48.55 -1.74 6.12
C LEU A 114 48.36 -0.34 5.51
N LEU A 115 47.34 -0.16 4.68
CA LEU A 115 47.10 1.10 3.97
C LEU A 115 46.47 2.16 4.89
N LYS A 116 45.54 1.76 5.77
CA LYS A 116 44.78 2.67 6.67
C LYS A 116 44.26 3.95 5.97
N GLN A 117 43.91 3.86 4.69
CA GLN A 117 43.51 4.98 3.82
C GLN A 117 44.59 6.07 3.60
N ASP A 118 45.86 5.79 3.91
CA ASP A 118 46.99 6.61 3.48
C ASP A 118 47.39 6.23 2.05
N PHE A 119 47.01 7.08 1.10
CA PHE A 119 47.31 6.91 -0.33
C PHE A 119 48.58 7.64 -0.78
N TYR A 120 49.29 8.33 0.11
CA TYR A 120 50.53 9.01 -0.25
C TYR A 120 51.64 7.99 -0.53
N ALA A 121 52.38 8.18 -1.63
CA ALA A 121 53.53 7.36 -2.01
C ALA A 121 54.65 8.27 -2.54
N GLY A 122 55.88 8.05 -2.07
CA GLY A 122 57.05 8.85 -2.47
C GLY A 122 57.64 8.45 -3.81
N ALA A 123 57.32 7.25 -4.29
CA ALA A 123 57.72 6.74 -5.60
C ALA A 123 56.64 5.77 -6.17
N PRO A 124 56.65 5.50 -7.48
CA PRO A 124 55.78 4.48 -8.08
C PRO A 124 55.97 3.08 -7.45
N ASN A 125 54.97 2.22 -7.57
CA ASN A 125 54.96 0.82 -7.09
C ASN A 125 55.07 0.60 -5.56
N GLN A 126 54.87 1.64 -4.73
CA GLN A 126 54.91 1.47 -3.27
C GLN A 126 53.56 1.04 -2.66
N LYS A 127 52.44 1.39 -3.28
CA LYS A 127 51.08 1.07 -2.82
C LYS A 127 50.22 0.72 -4.02
N TRP A 128 49.49 -0.39 -3.92
CA TRP A 128 48.61 -0.91 -4.98
C TRP A 128 47.21 -1.05 -4.39
N ALA A 129 46.22 -0.42 -5.03
CA ALA A 129 44.82 -0.52 -4.66
C ALA A 129 44.00 -0.80 -5.93
N GLY A 130 43.01 -1.68 -5.81
CA GLY A 130 42.09 -2.01 -6.89
C GLY A 130 40.65 -2.05 -6.37
N ASP A 131 39.70 -1.75 -7.24
CA ASP A 131 38.28 -1.84 -6.94
C ASP A 131 37.58 -2.62 -8.05
N ILE A 132 36.45 -3.25 -7.72
CA ILE A 132 35.64 -4.00 -8.67
C ILE A 132 34.41 -3.17 -9.00
N VAL A 133 34.38 -2.66 -10.24
CA VAL A 133 33.19 -1.98 -10.75
C VAL A 133 32.33 -2.98 -11.52
N SER A 134 31.09 -3.15 -11.07
CA SER A 134 30.08 -3.90 -11.84
C SER A 134 29.50 -3.01 -12.93
N ILE A 135 29.66 -3.40 -14.19
CA ILE A 135 29.14 -2.67 -15.35
C ILE A 135 27.78 -3.29 -15.72
N PRO A 136 26.66 -2.56 -15.62
CA PRO A 136 25.35 -3.09 -15.98
C PRO A 136 25.22 -3.21 -17.50
N VAL A 137 24.91 -4.42 -17.99
CA VAL A 137 24.61 -4.67 -19.41
C VAL A 137 23.10 -4.61 -19.60
N ILE A 138 22.62 -3.63 -20.36
CA ILE A 138 21.21 -3.57 -20.78
C ILE A 138 21.04 -4.55 -21.95
N ARG A 139 20.42 -5.71 -21.69
CA ARG A 139 19.95 -6.58 -22.77
C ARG A 139 18.60 -6.08 -23.26
N THR A 140 18.59 -5.43 -24.43
CA THR A 140 17.35 -5.11 -25.13
C THR A 140 16.80 -6.39 -25.75
N ILE A 141 15.83 -7.02 -25.07
CA ILE A 141 15.06 -8.13 -25.63
C ILE A 141 14.07 -7.50 -26.62
N HIS A 142 14.26 -7.75 -27.92
CA HIS A 142 13.23 -7.47 -28.91
C HIS A 142 12.24 -8.65 -28.87
N PHE A 143 10.96 -8.33 -28.61
CA PHE A 143 9.84 -9.27 -28.72
C PHE A 143 9.46 -9.48 -30.18
#